data_AF-A0A4R9PUY8-F1
#
_entry.id   AF-A0A4R9PUY8-F1
#
_cell.length_a   1.000
_cell.length_b   1.000
_cell.length_c   1.000
_cell.angle_alpha   90.00
_cell.angle_beta   90.00
_cell.angle_gamma   90.00
#
_symmetry.space_group_name_H-M   'P 1'
#
loop_
_entity.id
_entity.type
_entity.pdbx_description
1 polymer ?
#
loop_
_entity_poly.entity_id
_entity_poly.type
_entity_poly.pdbx_seq_one_letter_code
_entity_poly.pdbx_strand_id
1 'polypeptide(L)'
;MAAIVSTYAGASGWGLSTQRTDPMTCKTTLLSAVLAVAVAAMMAVPAQAADCAAAKTQADLATCTAKDATSADAALNVVYRALAERLTTADQQRLRDAQRAWIPFRDKECAFRTRPYADGSVYSSLVETCKAELTQARLAQLQHQLQCPEGDLSCVPQAAGAAAPATAGAAPATAGAAPATAGAAPATAAPAKASQNDTRPCVQSAGKAKSDQYVSQCIQVSPATHPPCNGQNACGMMIDEIKRGCAMIGNDNPPAFCSAYKD
;
A
#
# COMPACT_ATOMS: atom_id res chain seq x y z
N MET A 1 -3.42 77.73 2.30
CA MET A 1 -4.11 76.46 2.00
C MET A 1 -3.90 75.59 3.24
N ALA A 2 -4.81 75.51 4.21
CA ALA A 2 -6.19 75.01 4.15
C ALA A 2 -6.25 73.54 3.67
N ALA A 3 -6.86 72.58 4.38
CA ALA A 3 -7.45 72.63 5.71
C ALA A 3 -7.68 71.22 6.32
N ILE A 4 -7.35 71.09 7.62
CA ILE A 4 -8.20 70.51 8.69
C ILE A 4 -8.46 68.99 8.72
N VAL A 5 -7.90 68.35 9.75
CA VAL A 5 -8.38 67.12 10.39
C VAL A 5 -9.69 67.41 11.14
N SER A 6 -10.71 66.56 11.05
CA SER A 6 -11.89 66.66 11.92
C SER A 6 -12.38 65.29 12.40
N THR A 7 -12.11 65.02 13.67
CA THR A 7 -12.83 64.03 14.48
C THR A 7 -14.16 64.60 14.93
N TYR A 8 -15.24 63.81 14.98
CA TYR A 8 -16.30 64.03 15.97
C TYR A 8 -16.96 62.73 16.41
N ALA A 9 -17.12 62.59 17.72
CA ALA A 9 -18.00 61.61 18.35
C ALA A 9 -19.38 62.25 18.59
N GLY A 10 -20.44 61.45 18.57
CA GLY A 10 -21.80 61.89 18.89
C GLY A 10 -22.59 60.72 19.47
N ALA A 11 -23.25 60.93 20.60
CA ALA A 11 -23.92 59.90 21.39
C ALA A 11 -25.45 60.07 21.41
N SER A 12 -26.13 59.13 22.08
CA SER A 12 -27.57 59.08 22.43
C SER A 12 -28.58 59.07 21.26
N GLY A 13 -29.77 58.49 21.41
CA GLY A 13 -30.32 57.66 22.49
C GLY A 13 -31.85 57.61 22.46
N TRP A 14 -32.43 56.50 22.94
CA TRP A 14 -33.87 56.28 23.24
C TRP A 14 -34.88 56.20 22.07
N GLY A 15 -35.74 55.19 22.12
CA GLY A 15 -36.81 54.98 21.15
C GLY A 15 -37.50 53.61 21.28
N LEU A 16 -38.12 53.32 22.43
CA LEU A 16 -39.05 52.18 22.53
C LEU A 16 -40.34 52.51 21.78
N SER A 17 -40.75 51.66 20.83
CA SER A 17 -42.12 51.64 20.31
C SER A 17 -42.63 50.21 20.12
N THR A 18 -43.48 49.81 21.07
CA THR A 18 -44.68 48.98 20.90
C THR A 18 -44.67 47.80 19.92
N GLN A 19 -44.77 46.59 20.48
CA GLN A 19 -45.33 45.43 19.79
C GLN A 19 -46.73 45.72 19.25
N ARG A 20 -47.04 45.21 18.06
CA ARG A 20 -48.42 44.89 17.65
C ARG A 20 -48.46 43.45 17.19
N THR A 21 -49.29 42.66 17.86
CA THR A 21 -49.67 41.30 17.50
C THR A 21 -50.53 41.31 16.24
N ASP A 22 -50.41 40.30 15.38
CA ASP A 22 -51.57 39.67 14.75
C ASP A 22 -51.23 38.21 14.36
N PRO A 23 -52.15 37.24 14.54
CA PRO A 23 -51.95 35.83 14.20
C PRO A 23 -52.55 35.47 12.83
N MET A 24 -52.07 34.36 12.21
CA MET A 24 -52.91 33.21 11.83
C MET A 24 -52.21 32.15 10.95
N THR A 25 -52.50 30.88 11.25
CA THR A 25 -52.43 29.70 10.34
C THR A 25 -51.13 29.45 9.55
N CYS A 26 -50.19 28.72 10.16
CA CYS A 26 -49.32 27.83 9.40
C CYS A 26 -50.07 26.52 9.11
N LYS A 27 -50.22 26.14 7.83
CA LYS A 27 -50.98 24.95 7.41
C LYS A 27 -50.25 23.67 7.80
N THR A 28 -50.99 22.74 8.41
CA THR A 28 -50.60 21.34 8.55
C THR A 28 -50.61 20.64 7.19
N THR A 29 -49.46 20.12 6.76
CA THR A 29 -49.38 19.15 5.66
C THR A 29 -48.42 18.02 6.01
N LEU A 30 -49.01 17.00 6.62
CA LEU A 30 -48.73 15.56 6.48
C LEU A 30 -47.29 15.05 6.51
N LEU A 31 -47.05 14.18 7.50
CA LEU A 31 -45.95 13.23 7.53
C LEU A 31 -46.01 12.31 6.30
N SER A 32 -44.87 12.11 5.63
CA SER A 32 -44.63 10.95 4.77
C SER A 32 -43.19 10.48 4.97
N ALA A 33 -43.05 9.36 5.66
CA ALA A 33 -41.75 8.76 5.93
C ALA A 33 -41.25 7.97 4.70
N VAL A 34 -40.17 8.46 4.08
CA VAL A 34 -39.28 7.61 3.27
C VAL A 34 -37.84 7.93 3.68
N LEU A 35 -37.39 7.24 4.73
CA LEU A 35 -35.97 7.20 5.09
C LEU A 35 -35.25 6.36 4.03
N ALA A 36 -34.87 6.99 2.92
CA ALA A 36 -34.03 6.37 1.91
C ALA A 36 -32.62 6.19 2.49
N VAL A 37 -32.36 5.04 3.11
CA VAL A 37 -31.02 4.63 3.53
C VAL A 37 -30.21 4.34 2.29
N ALA A 38 -29.59 5.38 1.74
CA ALA A 38 -28.59 5.27 0.69
C ALA A 38 -27.33 4.63 1.29
N VAL A 39 -27.30 3.29 1.34
CA VAL A 39 -26.08 2.53 1.64
C VAL A 39 -25.10 2.77 0.51
N ALA A 40 -24.26 3.80 0.67
CA ALA A 40 -23.11 4.03 -0.19
C ALA A 40 -22.12 2.88 0.03
N ALA A 41 -22.27 1.82 -0.77
CA ALA A 41 -21.30 0.74 -0.83
C ALA A 41 -19.98 1.32 -1.38
N MET A 42 -19.07 1.67 -0.46
CA MET A 42 -17.67 1.94 -0.77
C MET A 42 -17.01 0.64 -1.23
N MET A 43 -17.27 0.27 -2.49
CA MET A 43 -16.51 -0.76 -3.17
C MET A 43 -15.08 -0.25 -3.29
N ALA A 44 -14.18 -0.79 -2.48
CA ALA A 44 -12.75 -0.55 -2.60
C ALA A 44 -12.28 -1.18 -3.91
N VAL A 45 -12.31 -0.40 -4.99
CA VAL A 45 -11.78 -0.81 -6.29
C VAL A 45 -10.27 -1.02 -6.11
N PRO A 46 -9.73 -2.24 -6.29
CA PRO A 46 -8.30 -2.42 -6.28
C PRO A 46 -7.71 -1.64 -7.46
N ALA A 47 -6.75 -0.76 -7.18
CA ALA A 47 -6.03 0.00 -8.19
C ALA A 47 -5.05 -0.93 -8.94
N GLN A 48 -5.61 -1.79 -9.79
CA GLN A 48 -4.86 -2.55 -10.78
C GLN A 48 -4.25 -1.54 -11.77
N ALA A 49 -2.99 -1.75 -12.15
CA ALA A 49 -2.43 -1.10 -13.33
C ALA A 49 -3.24 -1.53 -14.56
N ALA A 50 -3.49 -0.61 -15.50
CA ALA A 50 -4.09 -0.97 -16.76
C ALA A 50 -3.13 -1.83 -17.58
N ASP A 51 -3.68 -2.76 -18.37
CA ASP A 51 -2.87 -3.48 -19.34
C ASP A 51 -2.63 -2.58 -20.57
N CYS A 52 -1.58 -1.77 -20.50
CA CYS A 52 -1.18 -0.90 -21.61
C CYS A 52 -0.58 -1.65 -22.81
N ALA A 53 -0.43 -2.99 -22.77
CA ALA A 53 0.07 -3.77 -23.91
C ALA A 53 -0.86 -3.73 -25.14
N ALA A 54 -2.13 -3.37 -24.96
CA ALA A 54 -3.10 -3.21 -26.05
C ALA A 54 -2.96 -1.88 -26.83
N ALA A 55 -2.10 -0.95 -26.41
CA ALA A 55 -1.90 0.34 -27.07
C ALA A 55 -1.31 0.17 -28.48
N LYS A 56 -1.95 0.79 -29.49
CA LYS A 56 -1.57 0.64 -30.91
C LYS A 56 -0.71 1.77 -31.45
N THR A 57 -0.70 2.92 -30.77
CA THR A 57 0.12 4.07 -31.13
C THR A 57 0.89 4.59 -29.92
N GLN A 58 1.96 5.35 -30.15
CA GLN A 58 2.70 6.03 -29.06
C GLN A 58 1.81 7.00 -28.27
N ALA A 59 0.79 7.59 -28.89
CA ALA A 59 -0.17 8.46 -28.21
C ALA A 59 -1.11 7.68 -27.28
N ASP A 60 -1.60 6.51 -27.71
CA ASP A 60 -2.39 5.61 -26.87
C ASP A 60 -1.56 5.10 -25.70
N LEU A 61 -0.31 4.72 -25.96
CA LEU A 61 0.60 4.22 -24.92
C LEU A 61 0.89 5.30 -23.88
N ALA A 62 1.26 6.52 -24.30
CA ALA A 62 1.51 7.63 -23.39
C ALA A 62 0.26 7.98 -22.55
N THR A 63 -0.92 7.96 -23.16
CA THR A 63 -2.20 8.18 -22.46
C THR A 63 -2.47 7.09 -21.42
N CYS A 64 -2.20 5.83 -21.77
CA CYS A 64 -2.37 4.69 -20.87
C CYS A 64 -1.40 4.75 -19.69
N THR A 65 -0.09 4.94 -19.93
CA THR A 65 0.92 5.02 -18.87
C THR A 65 0.70 6.21 -17.93
N ALA A 66 0.20 7.34 -18.44
CA ALA A 66 -0.16 8.50 -17.61
C ALA A 66 -1.39 8.22 -16.72
N LYS A 67 -2.37 7.44 -17.21
CA LYS A 67 -3.50 6.97 -16.42
C LYS A 67 -3.04 6.01 -15.31
N ASP A 68 -2.08 5.14 -15.59
CA ASP A 68 -1.51 4.22 -14.60
C ASP A 68 -0.70 4.91 -13.51
N ALA A 69 0.15 5.87 -13.87
CA ALA A 69 0.83 6.73 -12.91
C ALA A 69 -0.18 7.47 -12.00
N THR A 70 -1.26 7.97 -12.58
CA THR A 70 -2.37 8.62 -11.85
C THR A 70 -3.10 7.65 -10.92
N SER A 71 -3.36 6.42 -11.37
CA SER A 71 -4.01 5.35 -10.59
C SER A 71 -3.15 4.94 -9.38
N ALA A 72 -1.85 4.76 -9.61
CA ALA A 72 -0.88 4.45 -8.56
C ALA A 72 -0.77 5.58 -7.52
N ASP A 73 -0.74 6.85 -7.96
CA ASP A 73 -0.68 8.00 -7.05
C ASP A 73 -1.98 8.13 -6.21
N ALA A 74 -3.15 7.89 -6.82
CA ALA A 74 -4.41 7.83 -6.11
C ALA A 74 -4.43 6.73 -5.03
N ALA A 75 -3.93 5.53 -5.35
CA ALA A 75 -3.80 4.41 -4.41
C ALA A 75 -2.83 4.72 -3.26
N LEU A 76 -1.68 5.32 -3.57
CA LEU A 76 -0.72 5.80 -2.56
C LEU A 76 -1.38 6.79 -1.61
N ASN A 77 -2.16 7.75 -2.14
CA ASN A 77 -2.84 8.77 -1.33
C ASN A 77 -3.91 8.18 -0.39
N VAL A 78 -4.55 7.07 -0.76
CA VAL A 78 -5.48 6.34 0.12
C VAL A 78 -4.71 5.75 1.33
N VAL A 79 -3.64 4.99 1.09
CA VAL A 79 -2.87 4.36 2.17
C VAL A 79 -2.13 5.40 3.02
N TYR A 80 -1.62 6.47 2.42
CA TYR A 80 -1.02 7.59 3.15
C TYR A 80 -1.99 8.21 4.16
N ARG A 81 -3.26 8.43 3.80
CA ARG A 81 -4.28 8.95 4.73
C ARG A 81 -4.60 7.94 5.83
N ALA A 82 -4.84 6.68 5.47
CA ALA A 82 -5.13 5.61 6.42
C ALA A 82 -4.00 5.38 7.44
N LEU A 83 -2.74 5.55 7.03
CA LEU A 83 -1.59 5.53 7.95
C LEU A 83 -1.55 6.78 8.83
N ALA A 84 -1.72 7.97 8.27
CA ALA A 84 -1.71 9.22 9.02
C ALA A 84 -2.76 9.24 10.15
N GLU A 85 -3.97 8.71 9.90
CA GLU A 85 -5.05 8.59 10.88
C GLU A 85 -4.69 7.74 12.11
N ARG A 86 -3.65 6.89 12.03
CA ARG A 86 -3.18 6.03 13.13
C ARG A 86 -1.91 6.51 13.80
N LEU A 87 -1.32 7.60 13.33
CA LEU A 87 -0.08 8.14 13.86
C LEU A 87 -0.36 9.30 14.84
N THR A 88 0.56 9.51 15.79
CA THR A 88 0.55 10.71 16.63
C THR A 88 0.71 11.96 15.75
N THR A 89 0.31 13.14 16.22
CA THR A 89 0.50 14.41 15.48
C THR A 89 1.97 14.65 15.09
N ALA A 90 2.92 14.21 15.92
CA ALA A 90 4.35 14.30 15.63
C ALA A 90 4.76 13.33 14.51
N ASP A 91 4.26 12.09 14.53
CA ASP A 91 4.57 11.08 13.51
C ASP A 91 3.85 11.33 12.18
N GLN A 92 2.65 11.91 12.21
CA GLN A 92 1.99 12.46 11.02
C GLN A 92 2.84 13.57 10.36
N GLN A 93 3.53 14.40 11.15
CA GLN A 93 4.43 15.41 10.60
C GLN A 93 5.67 14.77 9.98
N ARG A 94 6.28 13.78 10.65
CA ARG A 94 7.40 12.99 10.10
C ARG A 94 7.00 12.27 8.80
N LEU A 95 5.79 11.70 8.73
CA LEU A 95 5.24 11.08 7.52
C LEU A 95 5.04 12.11 6.39
N ARG A 96 4.49 13.30 6.69
CA ARG A 96 4.37 14.40 5.72
C ARG A 96 5.73 14.79 5.14
N ASP A 97 6.74 14.97 5.98
CA ASP A 97 8.05 15.43 5.54
C ASP A 97 8.81 14.35 4.76
N ALA A 98 8.71 13.08 5.18
CA ALA A 98 9.23 11.95 4.42
C ALA A 98 8.56 11.84 3.03
N GLN A 99 7.24 12.03 2.94
CA GLN A 99 6.51 11.96 1.67
C GLN A 99 6.85 13.16 0.76
N ARG A 100 6.99 14.36 1.32
CA ARG A 100 7.46 15.56 0.60
C ARG A 100 8.89 15.44 0.08
N ALA A 101 9.77 14.73 0.79
CA ALA A 101 11.12 14.43 0.33
C ALA A 101 11.16 13.32 -0.73
N TRP A 102 10.23 12.36 -0.66
CA TRP A 102 10.14 11.25 -1.63
C TRP A 102 9.66 11.70 -3.03
N ILE A 103 8.75 12.67 -3.13
CA ILE A 103 8.26 13.21 -4.43
C ILE A 103 9.42 13.70 -5.34
N PRO A 104 10.29 14.64 -4.92
CA PRO A 104 11.41 15.08 -5.74
C PRO A 104 12.48 14.00 -5.94
N PHE A 105 12.57 12.99 -5.07
CA PHE A 105 13.38 11.80 -5.35
C PHE A 105 12.79 11.02 -6.54
N ARG A 106 11.50 10.66 -6.51
CA ARG A 106 10.80 9.97 -7.61
C ARG A 106 10.99 10.71 -8.93
N ASP A 107 10.73 12.02 -8.92
CA ASP A 107 10.75 12.82 -10.15
C ASP A 107 12.16 12.95 -10.73
N LYS A 108 13.20 13.06 -9.87
CA LYS A 108 14.61 13.06 -10.29
C LYS A 108 15.11 11.69 -10.75
N GLU A 109 14.72 10.62 -10.07
CA GLU A 109 15.05 9.24 -10.43
C GLU A 109 14.47 8.90 -11.80
N CYS A 110 13.21 9.26 -12.06
CA CYS A 110 12.61 9.07 -13.37
C CYS A 110 13.25 9.93 -14.44
N ALA A 111 13.57 11.20 -14.17
CA ALA A 111 14.32 12.03 -15.11
C ALA A 111 15.72 11.47 -15.42
N PHE A 112 16.40 10.83 -14.45
CA PHE A 112 17.67 10.14 -14.64
C PHE A 112 17.52 8.88 -15.50
N ARG A 113 16.64 7.95 -15.10
CA ARG A 113 16.39 6.66 -15.79
C ARG A 113 16.03 6.84 -17.26
N THR A 114 15.30 7.91 -17.61
CA THR A 114 14.79 8.13 -18.97
C THR A 114 15.60 9.13 -19.79
N ARG A 115 16.61 9.79 -19.20
CA ARG A 115 17.40 10.84 -19.87
C ARG A 115 17.97 10.45 -21.25
N PRO A 116 18.45 9.21 -21.50
CA PRO A 116 18.95 8.80 -22.81
C PRO A 116 17.91 8.84 -23.93
N TYR A 117 16.61 8.88 -23.60
CA TYR A 117 15.50 8.80 -24.55
C TYR A 117 14.75 10.13 -24.73
N ALA A 118 15.22 11.23 -24.12
CA ALA A 118 14.48 12.49 -24.00
C ALA A 118 13.98 13.10 -25.31
N ASP A 119 14.71 12.89 -26.41
CA ASP A 119 14.38 13.43 -27.73
C ASP A 119 13.44 12.51 -28.53
N GLY A 120 13.06 11.35 -27.98
CA GLY A 120 12.19 10.36 -28.60
C GLY A 120 10.74 10.42 -28.11
N SER A 121 9.79 10.09 -28.98
CA SER A 121 8.34 10.04 -28.67
C SER A 121 7.94 8.98 -27.63
N VAL A 122 8.87 8.13 -27.19
CA VAL A 122 8.69 7.15 -26.11
C VAL A 122 8.99 7.74 -24.72
N TYR A 123 9.65 8.91 -24.64
CA TYR A 123 10.12 9.51 -23.38
C TYR A 123 9.01 9.69 -22.34
N SER A 124 7.85 10.24 -22.75
CA SER A 124 6.70 10.45 -21.86
C SER A 124 6.21 9.14 -21.24
N SER A 125 6.05 8.09 -22.04
CA SER A 125 5.64 6.77 -21.57
C SER A 125 6.64 6.18 -20.58
N LEU A 126 7.96 6.31 -20.83
CA LEU A 126 9.00 5.84 -19.91
C LEU A 126 8.99 6.62 -18.58
N VAL A 127 8.76 7.93 -18.61
CA VAL A 127 8.69 8.77 -17.41
C VAL A 127 7.49 8.37 -16.56
N GLU A 128 6.30 8.21 -17.16
CA GLU A 128 5.09 7.84 -16.41
C GLU A 128 5.14 6.39 -15.92
N THR A 129 5.71 5.45 -16.70
CA THR A 129 5.96 4.07 -16.24
C THR A 129 6.88 4.05 -15.01
N CYS A 130 8.00 4.78 -15.05
CA CYS A 130 8.90 4.90 -13.90
C CYS A 130 8.18 5.50 -12.66
N LYS A 131 7.37 6.54 -12.85
CA LYS A 131 6.59 7.12 -11.75
C LYS A 131 5.62 6.10 -11.17
N ALA A 132 4.92 5.32 -12.00
CA ALA A 132 4.01 4.28 -11.55
C ALA A 132 4.75 3.21 -10.72
N GLU A 133 5.87 2.68 -11.22
CA GLU A 133 6.72 1.69 -10.51
C GLU A 133 7.17 2.18 -9.13
N LEU A 134 7.78 3.38 -9.06
CA LEU A 134 8.26 3.94 -7.80
C LEU A 134 7.11 4.25 -6.84
N THR A 135 5.95 4.66 -7.36
CA THR A 135 4.75 4.93 -6.57
C THR A 135 4.14 3.65 -6.01
N GLN A 136 4.14 2.54 -6.77
CA GLN A 136 3.75 1.21 -6.28
C GLN A 136 4.71 0.69 -5.21
N ALA A 137 6.03 0.87 -5.39
CA ALA A 137 7.02 0.53 -4.37
C ALA A 137 6.80 1.35 -3.08
N ARG A 138 6.50 2.64 -3.20
CA ARG A 138 6.19 3.51 -2.05
C ARG A 138 4.86 3.14 -1.38
N LEU A 139 3.84 2.79 -2.15
CA LEU A 139 2.57 2.25 -1.66
C LEU A 139 2.81 1.01 -0.78
N ALA A 140 3.63 0.05 -1.25
CA ALA A 140 3.99 -1.13 -0.47
C ALA A 140 4.74 -0.79 0.84
N GLN A 141 5.65 0.19 0.83
CA GLN A 141 6.29 0.68 2.05
C GLN A 141 5.28 1.26 3.06
N LEU A 142 4.31 2.05 2.60
CA LEU A 142 3.29 2.64 3.47
C LEU A 142 2.27 1.60 3.95
N GLN A 143 2.01 0.56 3.15
CA GLN A 143 1.20 -0.61 3.56
C GLN A 143 1.90 -1.37 4.70
N HIS A 144 3.20 -1.67 4.59
CA HIS A 144 3.96 -2.29 5.68
C HIS A 144 3.86 -1.49 6.99
N GLN A 145 4.04 -0.17 6.94
CA GLN A 145 3.85 0.72 8.10
C GLN A 145 2.43 0.67 8.67
N LEU A 146 1.41 0.52 7.83
CA LEU A 146 0.00 0.40 8.24
C LEU A 146 -0.35 -0.98 8.83
N GLN A 147 0.38 -2.03 8.47
CA GLN A 147 0.23 -3.41 8.97
C GLN A 147 1.30 -3.82 10.00
N CYS A 148 2.03 -2.85 10.57
CA CYS A 148 3.10 -3.04 11.56
C CYS A 148 2.71 -4.00 12.70
N PRO A 149 3.33 -5.20 12.80
CA PRO A 149 3.11 -6.12 13.92
C PRO A 149 3.72 -5.59 15.23
N GLU A 150 3.17 -6.01 16.37
CA GLU A 150 3.80 -5.69 17.67
C GLU A 150 5.23 -6.27 17.74
N GLY A 151 6.19 -5.44 18.10
CA GLY A 151 7.61 -5.80 18.19
C GLY A 151 8.42 -5.64 16.89
N ASP A 152 7.81 -5.29 15.76
CA ASP A 152 8.56 -4.98 14.53
C ASP A 152 9.21 -3.59 14.62
N LEU A 153 10.54 -3.56 14.74
CA LEU A 153 11.34 -2.34 14.84
C LEU A 153 11.58 -1.65 13.48
N SER A 154 11.10 -2.22 12.36
CA SER A 154 11.18 -1.60 11.02
C SER A 154 10.07 -0.57 10.75
N CYS A 155 9.08 -0.49 11.65
CA CYS A 155 7.91 0.38 11.48
C CYS A 155 7.65 1.30 12.69
N VAL A 156 6.90 2.36 12.44
CA VAL A 156 6.55 3.37 13.46
C VAL A 156 5.38 2.86 14.30
N PRO A 157 5.51 2.82 15.64
CA PRO A 157 4.41 2.43 16.52
C PRO A 157 3.16 3.29 16.28
N GLN A 158 2.02 2.64 16.05
CA GLN A 158 0.73 3.30 15.86
C GLN A 158 0.19 3.79 17.22
N ALA A 159 -0.58 4.88 17.22
CA ALA A 159 -1.13 5.47 18.42
C ALA A 159 -2.06 4.48 19.14
N ALA A 160 -1.85 4.28 20.45
CA ALA A 160 -2.63 3.33 21.24
C ALA A 160 -4.14 3.64 21.17
N GLY A 161 -4.93 2.64 20.77
CA GLY A 161 -6.37 2.77 20.52
C GLY A 161 -6.76 2.90 19.04
N ALA A 162 -5.81 3.05 18.11
CA ALA A 162 -6.08 2.86 16.69
C ALA A 162 -6.36 1.38 16.41
N ALA A 163 -7.63 1.03 16.15
CA ALA A 163 -8.01 -0.34 15.86
C ALA A 163 -7.26 -0.87 14.61
N ALA A 164 -6.56 -2.00 14.77
CA ALA A 164 -6.01 -2.75 13.66
C ALA A 164 -7.15 -3.07 12.66
N PRO A 165 -6.89 -3.07 11.34
CA PRO A 165 -7.93 -3.37 10.38
C PRO A 165 -8.25 -4.87 10.52
N ALA A 166 -9.51 -5.21 10.72
CA ALA A 166 -9.95 -6.60 10.73
C ALA A 166 -9.65 -7.23 9.36
N THR A 167 -8.58 -8.04 9.33
CA THR A 167 -8.21 -9.00 8.27
C THR A 167 -8.62 -8.62 6.85
N ALA A 168 -7.80 -7.80 6.18
CA ALA A 168 -7.80 -7.80 4.71
C ALA A 168 -7.29 -9.18 4.24
N GLY A 169 -8.16 -9.94 3.59
CA GLY A 169 -7.81 -11.26 3.06
C GLY A 169 -6.74 -11.20 1.97
N ALA A 170 -6.18 -12.37 1.65
CA ALA A 170 -5.11 -12.51 0.66
C ALA A 170 -5.39 -11.78 -0.66
N ALA A 171 -4.42 -10.98 -1.11
CA ALA A 171 -4.45 -10.38 -2.44
C ALA A 171 -4.28 -11.47 -3.52
N PRO A 172 -5.09 -11.47 -4.59
CA PRO A 172 -4.89 -12.37 -5.72
C PRO A 172 -3.78 -11.84 -6.64
N ALA A 173 -2.73 -12.64 -6.80
CA ALA A 173 -1.91 -12.69 -8.01
C ALA A 173 -2.46 -13.87 -8.87
N THR A 174 -2.41 -13.95 -10.19
CA THR A 174 -1.73 -13.24 -11.29
C THR A 174 -2.75 -13.06 -12.45
N ALA A 175 -2.50 -12.72 -13.73
CA ALA A 175 -1.28 -12.58 -14.54
C ALA A 175 -1.55 -11.66 -15.77
N GLY A 176 -0.47 -11.22 -16.44
CA GLY A 176 -0.45 -10.99 -17.89
C GLY A 176 0.24 -12.17 -18.59
N ALA A 177 -0.13 -12.49 -19.83
CA ALA A 177 0.34 -13.68 -20.53
C ALA A 177 1.02 -13.37 -21.88
N ALA A 178 2.14 -14.03 -22.15
CA ALA A 178 2.75 -14.20 -23.47
C ALA A 178 3.51 -15.56 -23.50
N PRO A 179 3.68 -16.22 -24.66
CA PRO A 179 3.26 -17.62 -24.75
C PRO A 179 4.39 -18.62 -25.07
N ALA A 180 4.13 -19.92 -24.84
CA ALA A 180 4.42 -20.99 -25.82
C ALA A 180 3.88 -22.38 -25.41
N THR A 181 3.29 -23.06 -26.41
CA THR A 181 3.16 -24.53 -26.60
C THR A 181 2.40 -25.40 -25.59
N ALA A 182 1.53 -26.25 -26.15
CA ALA A 182 0.68 -27.17 -25.41
C ALA A 182 1.37 -28.51 -25.09
N GLY A 183 1.09 -29.05 -23.90
CA GLY A 183 1.44 -30.41 -23.46
C GLY A 183 0.49 -30.83 -22.34
N ALA A 184 -0.14 -31.99 -22.48
CA ALA A 184 -1.29 -32.44 -21.69
C ALA A 184 -1.15 -32.36 -20.15
N ALA A 185 -2.24 -31.98 -19.48
CA ALA A 185 -2.43 -32.18 -18.04
C ALA A 185 -2.60 -33.68 -17.71
N PRO A 186 -2.44 -34.08 -16.43
CA PRO A 186 -3.66 -34.17 -15.63
C PRO A 186 -3.54 -33.79 -14.13
N ALA A 187 -4.72 -33.50 -13.57
CA ALA A 187 -5.16 -33.74 -12.20
C ALA A 187 -4.48 -33.04 -10.99
N THR A 188 -5.37 -32.55 -10.13
CA THR A 188 -5.15 -31.99 -8.80
C THR A 188 -4.19 -32.79 -7.91
N ALA A 189 -3.16 -32.12 -7.37
CA ALA A 189 -2.38 -32.59 -6.22
C ALA A 189 -2.57 -31.65 -5.03
N ALA A 190 -2.58 -32.22 -3.82
CA ALA A 190 -2.45 -31.49 -2.55
C ALA A 190 -1.12 -30.69 -2.50
N PRO A 191 -0.91 -29.73 -1.57
CA PRO A 191 0.35 -29.00 -1.48
C PRO A 191 1.51 -29.98 -1.26
N ALA A 192 2.26 -30.24 -2.33
CA ALA A 192 3.40 -31.14 -2.29
C ALA A 192 4.43 -30.57 -1.31
N LYS A 193 4.99 -31.43 -0.45
CA LYS A 193 6.23 -31.08 0.25
C LYS A 193 7.24 -30.67 -0.81
N ALA A 194 7.92 -29.54 -0.62
CA ALA A 194 8.96 -29.09 -1.53
C ALA A 194 9.97 -30.23 -1.71
N SER A 195 10.21 -30.64 -2.95
CA SER A 195 11.21 -31.67 -3.24
C SER A 195 12.59 -31.11 -2.89
N GLN A 196 13.37 -31.84 -2.11
CA GLN A 196 14.73 -31.42 -1.73
C GLN A 196 15.63 -31.20 -2.97
N ASN A 197 15.30 -31.86 -4.09
CA ASN A 197 16.05 -31.79 -5.34
C ASN A 197 15.49 -30.76 -6.35
N ASP A 198 14.55 -29.89 -5.95
CA ASP A 198 14.03 -28.84 -6.84
C ASP A 198 14.92 -27.58 -6.80
N THR A 199 15.64 -27.32 -7.88
CA THR A 199 16.56 -26.18 -8.02
C THR A 199 15.85 -24.84 -8.28
N ARG A 200 14.53 -24.83 -8.53
CA ARG A 200 13.79 -23.59 -8.79
C ARG A 200 13.66 -22.73 -7.51
N PRO A 201 13.59 -21.39 -7.65
CA PRO A 201 13.28 -20.48 -6.53
C PRO A 201 12.12 -20.98 -5.68
N CYS A 202 12.27 -20.97 -4.35
CA CYS A 202 11.29 -21.55 -3.45
C CYS A 202 9.91 -20.87 -3.54
N VAL A 203 9.89 -19.57 -3.84
CA VAL A 203 8.66 -18.81 -4.17
C VAL A 203 7.91 -19.36 -5.39
N GLN A 204 8.59 -20.02 -6.33
CA GLN A 204 8.02 -20.64 -7.54
C GLN A 204 7.70 -22.13 -7.35
N SER A 205 8.50 -22.87 -6.59
CA SER A 205 8.33 -24.33 -6.40
C SER A 205 7.35 -24.70 -5.28
N ALA A 206 7.36 -23.96 -4.16
CA ALA A 206 6.47 -24.17 -3.01
C ALA A 206 5.40 -23.08 -2.83
N GLY A 207 5.49 -21.99 -3.61
CA GLY A 207 4.61 -20.83 -3.49
C GLY A 207 5.04 -19.86 -2.38
N LYS A 208 4.69 -18.57 -2.55
CA LYS A 208 5.17 -17.47 -1.70
C LYS A 208 5.01 -17.72 -0.20
N ALA A 209 3.80 -18.06 0.27
CA ALA A 209 3.54 -18.25 1.70
C ALA A 209 4.40 -19.36 2.33
N LYS A 210 4.69 -20.44 1.59
CA LYS A 210 5.55 -21.53 2.07
C LYS A 210 7.03 -21.14 2.02
N SER A 211 7.44 -20.42 0.99
CA SER A 211 8.79 -19.86 0.89
C SER A 211 9.07 -18.86 2.01
N ASP A 212 8.13 -17.96 2.33
CA ASP A 212 8.27 -16.98 3.43
C ASP A 212 8.40 -17.70 4.79
N GLN A 213 7.64 -18.79 4.99
CA GLN A 213 7.79 -19.65 6.17
C GLN A 213 9.20 -20.24 6.28
N TYR A 214 9.75 -20.80 5.19
CA TYR A 214 11.10 -21.37 5.20
C TYR A 214 12.18 -20.29 5.40
N VAL A 215 12.05 -19.11 4.79
CA VAL A 215 12.96 -17.98 5.01
C VAL A 215 12.97 -17.58 6.50
N SER A 216 11.80 -17.41 7.11
CA SER A 216 11.67 -17.05 8.53
C SER A 216 12.27 -18.11 9.46
N GLN A 217 12.04 -19.40 9.19
CA GLN A 217 12.62 -20.50 9.97
C GLN A 217 14.14 -20.57 9.83
N CYS A 218 14.65 -20.41 8.60
CA CYS A 218 16.07 -20.45 8.27
C CYS A 218 16.86 -19.33 8.99
N ILE A 219 16.35 -18.10 8.99
CA ILE A 219 17.00 -16.96 9.67
C ILE A 219 17.09 -17.17 11.18
N GLN A 220 16.09 -17.83 11.79
CA GLN A 220 16.05 -18.06 13.25
C GLN A 220 17.07 -19.08 13.77
N VAL A 221 17.54 -20.01 12.93
CA VAL A 221 18.43 -21.11 13.37
C VAL A 221 19.79 -21.12 12.68
N SER A 222 20.01 -20.29 11.67
CA SER A 222 21.31 -20.13 11.03
C SER A 222 22.25 -19.24 11.87
N PRO A 223 23.42 -19.73 12.31
CA PRO A 223 24.45 -18.91 12.94
C PRO A 223 25.33 -18.13 11.93
N ALA A 224 25.15 -18.35 10.62
CA ALA A 224 25.98 -17.71 9.60
C ALA A 224 25.59 -16.23 9.39
N THR A 225 26.59 -15.36 9.18
CA THR A 225 26.39 -13.93 8.90
C THR A 225 25.75 -13.67 7.51
N HIS A 226 25.86 -14.62 6.59
CA HIS A 226 25.32 -14.54 5.23
C HIS A 226 24.69 -15.89 4.82
N PRO A 227 23.51 -16.24 5.36
CA PRO A 227 22.91 -17.54 5.13
C PRO A 227 22.08 -17.59 3.84
N PRO A 228 21.80 -18.79 3.29
CA PRO A 228 21.01 -18.96 2.08
C PRO A 228 19.49 -18.72 2.27
N CYS A 229 19.08 -18.01 3.33
CA CYS A 229 17.68 -17.80 3.72
C CYS A 229 16.99 -16.74 2.84
N ASN A 230 16.81 -17.04 1.56
CA ASN A 230 16.15 -16.17 0.59
C ASN A 230 15.19 -17.01 -0.26
N GLY A 231 13.95 -16.55 -0.43
CA GLY A 231 12.93 -17.25 -1.22
C GLY A 231 13.26 -17.39 -2.72
N GLN A 232 14.26 -16.65 -3.21
CA GLN A 232 14.81 -16.83 -4.56
C GLN A 232 15.75 -18.04 -4.67
N ASN A 233 16.25 -18.58 -3.55
CA ASN A 233 17.01 -19.83 -3.53
C ASN A 233 16.07 -21.05 -3.55
N ALA A 234 16.62 -22.21 -3.89
CA ALA A 234 15.91 -23.49 -3.81
C ALA A 234 15.39 -23.79 -2.40
N CYS A 235 14.19 -24.36 -2.27
CA CYS A 235 13.65 -24.72 -0.95
C CYS A 235 14.55 -25.71 -0.21
N GLY A 236 15.14 -26.69 -0.91
CA GLY A 236 16.02 -27.69 -0.31
C GLY A 236 17.21 -27.08 0.44
N MET A 237 17.87 -26.09 -0.17
CA MET A 237 18.98 -25.36 0.44
C MET A 237 18.58 -24.65 1.75
N MET A 238 17.38 -24.07 1.82
CA MET A 238 16.88 -23.49 3.06
C MET A 238 16.46 -24.55 4.09
N ILE A 239 15.89 -25.68 3.66
CA ILE A 239 15.48 -26.78 4.54
C ILE A 239 16.71 -27.46 5.17
N ASP A 240 17.79 -27.65 4.41
CA ASP A 240 19.04 -28.22 4.92
C ASP A 240 19.74 -27.26 5.91
N GLU A 241 19.69 -25.93 5.66
CA GLU A 241 20.13 -24.93 6.63
C GLU A 241 19.30 -24.97 7.92
N ILE A 242 17.96 -25.09 7.81
CA ILE A 242 17.07 -25.23 8.97
C ILE A 242 17.41 -26.49 9.77
N LYS A 243 17.59 -27.64 9.09
CA LYS A 243 18.00 -28.90 9.72
C LYS A 243 19.32 -28.73 10.49
N ARG A 244 20.34 -28.17 9.83
CA ARG A 244 21.67 -27.94 10.42
C ARG A 244 21.60 -27.02 11.63
N GLY A 245 20.89 -25.89 11.51
CA GLY A 245 20.67 -24.94 12.60
C GLY A 245 19.97 -25.58 13.81
N CYS A 246 18.85 -26.25 13.57
CA CYS A 246 18.12 -26.99 14.60
C CYS A 246 18.97 -28.08 15.27
N ALA A 247 19.84 -28.77 14.52
CA ALA A 247 20.76 -29.76 15.07
C ALA A 247 21.86 -29.14 15.96
N MET A 248 22.36 -27.94 15.61
CA MET A 248 23.34 -27.21 16.43
C MET A 248 22.74 -26.65 17.72
N ILE A 249 21.45 -26.26 17.73
CA ILE A 249 20.74 -25.86 18.96
C ILE A 249 20.39 -27.09 19.82
N GLY A 250 20.16 -28.24 19.19
CA GLY A 250 19.98 -29.52 19.88
C GLY A 250 18.73 -29.56 20.77
N ASN A 251 18.95 -29.56 22.08
CA ASN A 251 17.90 -29.50 23.11
C ASN A 251 17.95 -28.21 23.94
N ASP A 252 18.88 -27.29 23.65
CA ASP A 252 19.09 -26.05 24.38
C ASP A 252 18.11 -24.96 23.90
N ASN A 253 16.85 -25.12 24.31
CA ASN A 253 15.72 -24.25 23.95
C ASN A 253 15.51 -24.05 22.43
N PRO A 254 15.36 -25.13 21.62
CA PRO A 254 15.13 -25.00 20.19
C PRO A 254 13.75 -24.39 19.87
N PRO A 255 13.63 -23.57 18.80
CA PRO A 255 12.34 -23.14 18.28
C PRO A 255 11.40 -24.31 18.03
N ALA A 256 10.11 -24.16 18.35
CA ALA A 256 9.15 -25.28 18.31
C ALA A 256 9.09 -26.01 16.95
N PHE A 257 9.34 -25.31 15.84
CA PHE A 257 9.36 -25.90 14.50
C PHE A 257 10.52 -26.88 14.28
N CYS A 258 11.63 -26.79 15.03
CA CYS A 258 12.76 -27.71 14.92
C CYS A 258 12.36 -29.17 15.17
N SER A 259 11.29 -29.42 15.93
CA SER A 259 10.72 -30.76 16.11
C SER A 259 10.32 -31.44 14.78
N ALA A 260 9.94 -30.68 13.76
CA ALA A 260 9.57 -31.18 12.43
C ALA A 260 10.77 -31.42 11.50
N TYR A 261 11.99 -31.12 11.96
CA TYR A 261 13.25 -31.25 11.21
C TYR A 261 14.27 -32.17 11.90
N LYS A 262 13.91 -32.78 13.04
CA LYS A 262 14.65 -33.91 13.62
C LYS A 262 14.36 -35.16 12.76
N ASP A 263 15.42 -35.87 12.39
CA ASP A 263 15.35 -37.18 11.72
C ASP A 263 15.07 -38.31 12.74
#